data_AF-A0A1W9R4V9-F1
#
_entry.id   AF-A0A1W9R4V9-F1
#
_cell.length_a   1.000
_cell.length_b   1.000
_cell.length_c   1.000
_cell.angle_alpha   90.00
_cell.angle_beta   90.00
_cell.angle_gamma   90.00
#
_symmetry.space_group_name_H-M   'P 1'
#
loop_
_entity.id
_entity.type
_entity.pdbx_description
1 polymer ?
#
loop_
_entity_poly.entity_id
_entity_poly.type
_entity_poly.pdbx_seq_one_letter_code
_entity_poly.pdbx_strand_id
1 'polypeptide(L)'
;MGNIAFGNKYFIFSKFSSIPRTSKIETDRANLEKEYKELNDFKSSKELEDFLELEKYLDSSEHKNILSSIENGKKKEQEKIKLYESQKKSKKFKDYFKFKDSQKLKNYQSFAESKELKDYQELEALVTSREFENKKKETETRRDAENNKIKEHNALKKSRTIKVFFKFKDSAKLNRFNTISESAELKKYFDLEKFTGSNEFKKKKSATDPKEFKNSEEGRKQTEFESLKKSSDIRFYFKFQDLAKYKEFLSTEKSSELQKYYDIEKYINSSEHKEKLNQAEQELAEINEKQKSYLQKKKSKQIKDFFKFQNSQKYKDFIAFEKSKELADYLDLKKYLASDEHKELLKSLEEQEKAENDKKKEYEEFKNSKKYKWYLGLKDSNKFDELKKWKLVFEDDFENGKLDMEKWITRYLWGDKLINDSYAFEHDKAFPSDGKNIEISNSTLKIVTRKEKTEGKVWKQPFGFVPQEFEYTTGLTSTAKSHRQKFGKVEAKIKVNYAKPVNYNFWMASENNLPHVDILKLGKNKSKVDMALHTGNITDKKGPDTVKAEFSGLDVSQDFFIYTLEWTKYNLIWKINDVIVNEQKQNIPQEEMYLVFSSSITGKVDGSGLPASMEVDWVKCYQE
;
A
#
# COMPACT_ATOMS: atom_id res chain seq x y z
N MET A 1 -10.28 -34.64 27.19
CA MET A 1 -10.58 -35.94 27.81
C MET A 1 -11.28 -36.80 26.77
N GLY A 2 -10.72 -37.97 26.45
CA GLY A 2 -11.21 -38.88 25.42
C GLY A 2 -10.07 -39.73 24.85
N ASN A 3 -9.34 -40.42 25.73
CA ASN A 3 -8.25 -41.32 25.36
C ASN A 3 -8.82 -42.55 24.65
N ILE A 4 -8.57 -42.69 23.35
CA ILE A 4 -8.70 -43.97 22.64
C ILE A 4 -7.32 -44.60 22.64
N ALA A 5 -7.08 -45.45 23.63
CA ALA A 5 -5.89 -46.27 23.73
C ALA A 5 -5.92 -47.35 22.64
N PHE A 6 -5.10 -47.20 21.59
CA PHE A 6 -4.69 -48.35 20.78
C PHE A 6 -3.65 -49.12 21.57
N GLY A 7 -4.13 -50.07 22.37
CA GLY A 7 -3.29 -50.96 23.14
C GLY A 7 -2.38 -51.78 22.24
N ASN A 8 -1.10 -51.82 22.58
CA ASN A 8 -0.15 -52.86 22.19
C ASN A 8 -0.76 -54.25 22.50
N LYS A 9 -1.37 -54.87 21.49
CA LYS A 9 -1.71 -56.30 21.53
C LYS A 9 -0.46 -57.09 21.20
N TYR A 10 0.40 -57.30 22.20
CA TYR A 10 1.24 -58.48 22.20
C TYR A 10 0.32 -59.69 22.29
N PHE A 11 0.19 -60.41 21.17
CA PHE A 11 -0.52 -61.67 21.09
C PHE A 11 0.20 -62.72 21.95
N ILE A 12 -0.36 -63.00 23.13
CA ILE A 12 -0.12 -64.26 23.84
C ILE A 12 -0.88 -65.31 23.03
N PHE A 13 -0.18 -66.05 22.18
CA PHE A 13 -0.77 -67.16 21.43
C PHE A 13 -1.23 -68.25 22.40
N SER A 14 -2.54 -68.42 22.54
CA SER A 14 -3.11 -69.69 22.97
C SER A 14 -2.81 -70.72 21.88
N LYS A 15 -2.46 -71.95 22.28
CA LYS A 15 -2.09 -73.08 21.39
C LYS A 15 -3.23 -73.59 20.47
N PHE A 16 -4.24 -72.78 20.17
CA PHE A 16 -5.41 -73.16 19.35
C PHE A 16 -5.92 -72.04 18.41
N SER A 17 -5.04 -71.20 17.85
CA SER A 17 -5.41 -70.40 16.67
C SER A 17 -5.22 -71.23 15.41
N SER A 18 -6.27 -71.38 14.58
CA SER A 18 -6.15 -71.97 13.25
C SER A 18 -5.07 -71.23 12.44
N ILE A 19 -4.22 -71.99 11.74
CA ILE A 19 -3.25 -71.41 10.79
C ILE A 19 -4.05 -70.59 9.76
N PRO A 20 -3.75 -69.28 9.59
CA PRO A 20 -4.46 -68.44 8.63
C PRO A 20 -4.32 -68.97 7.21
N ARG A 21 -5.28 -68.63 6.33
CA ARG A 21 -5.15 -68.94 4.90
C ARG A 21 -3.99 -68.14 4.31
N THR A 22 -3.21 -68.77 3.44
CA THR A 22 -2.06 -68.16 2.76
C THR A 22 -2.44 -66.89 2.01
N SER A 23 -3.57 -66.91 1.30
CA SER A 23 -4.09 -65.74 0.59
C SER A 23 -4.39 -64.54 1.49
N LYS A 24 -4.79 -64.79 2.75
CA LYS A 24 -4.98 -63.72 3.73
C LYS A 24 -3.64 -63.12 4.16
N ILE A 25 -2.63 -63.95 4.44
CA ILE A 25 -1.29 -63.48 4.78
C ILE A 25 -0.68 -62.63 3.65
N GLU A 26 -0.76 -63.11 2.42
CA GLU A 26 -0.28 -62.38 1.25
C GLU A 26 -1.03 -61.05 1.07
N THR A 27 -2.35 -61.04 1.26
CA THR A 27 -3.16 -59.80 1.20
C THR A 27 -2.76 -58.81 2.30
N ASP A 28 -2.59 -59.28 3.54
CA ASP A 28 -2.22 -58.43 4.68
C ASP A 28 -0.80 -57.85 4.49
N ARG A 29 0.16 -58.66 4.03
CA ARG A 29 1.53 -58.22 3.70
C ARG A 29 1.53 -57.20 2.55
N ALA A 30 0.82 -57.46 1.45
CA ALA A 30 0.73 -56.56 0.30
C ALA A 30 0.07 -55.21 0.67
N ASN A 31 -0.96 -55.23 1.52
CA ASN A 31 -1.59 -54.01 2.03
C ASN A 31 -0.60 -53.19 2.89
N LEU A 32 0.19 -53.86 3.73
CA LEU A 32 1.20 -53.21 4.56
C LEU A 32 2.30 -52.55 3.70
N GLU A 33 2.79 -53.26 2.68
CA GLU A 33 3.77 -52.74 1.72
C GLU A 33 3.21 -51.54 0.93
N LYS A 34 1.96 -51.64 0.46
CA LYS A 34 1.27 -50.56 -0.24
C LYS A 34 1.14 -49.32 0.62
N GLU A 35 0.69 -49.46 1.87
CA GLU A 35 0.55 -48.34 2.79
C GLU A 35 1.90 -47.72 3.17
N TYR A 36 2.95 -48.54 3.29
CA TYR A 36 4.31 -48.03 3.51
C TYR A 36 4.82 -47.23 2.32
N LYS A 37 4.53 -47.70 1.10
CA LYS A 37 4.84 -46.97 -0.13
C LYS A 37 4.09 -45.63 -0.18
N GLU A 38 2.77 -45.64 0.06
CA GLU A 38 1.96 -44.42 0.13
C GLU A 38 2.50 -43.42 1.18
N LEU A 39 2.98 -43.92 2.32
CA LEU A 39 3.59 -43.09 3.37
C LEU A 39 4.87 -42.41 2.86
N ASN A 40 5.75 -43.19 2.22
CA ASN A 40 7.00 -42.66 1.68
C ASN A 40 6.76 -41.69 0.53
N ASP A 41 5.86 -42.03 -0.39
CA ASP A 41 5.46 -41.17 -1.51
C ASP A 41 4.92 -39.83 -1.01
N PHE A 42 4.07 -39.84 0.02
CA PHE A 42 3.58 -38.60 0.64
C PHE A 42 4.66 -37.84 1.39
N LYS A 43 5.55 -38.56 2.11
CA LYS A 43 6.69 -37.95 2.82
C LYS A 43 7.63 -37.21 1.88
N SER A 44 7.81 -37.70 0.66
CA SER A 44 8.60 -37.04 -0.40
C SER A 44 7.78 -36.16 -1.34
N SER A 45 6.50 -35.93 -1.05
CA SER A 45 5.62 -35.17 -1.96
C SER A 45 5.89 -33.67 -1.89
N LYS A 46 5.78 -33.02 -3.06
CA LYS A 46 5.84 -31.56 -3.15
C LYS A 46 4.75 -30.88 -2.32
N GLU A 47 3.58 -31.50 -2.29
CA GLU A 47 2.43 -31.08 -1.48
C GLU A 47 2.77 -30.95 0.02
N LEU A 48 3.46 -31.94 0.61
CA LEU A 48 3.87 -31.88 2.01
C LEU A 48 5.02 -30.88 2.23
N GLU A 49 5.95 -30.78 1.28
CA GLU A 49 7.04 -29.81 1.32
C GLU A 49 6.49 -28.37 1.34
N ASP A 50 5.59 -28.03 0.43
CA ASP A 50 4.96 -26.71 0.32
C ASP A 50 4.17 -26.35 1.58
N PHE A 51 3.46 -27.32 2.17
CA PHE A 51 2.77 -27.12 3.46
C PHE A 51 3.75 -26.78 4.60
N LEU A 52 4.88 -27.48 4.69
CA LEU A 52 5.89 -27.23 5.73
C LEU A 52 6.61 -25.89 5.52
N GLU A 53 6.79 -25.47 4.27
CA GLU A 53 7.31 -24.13 3.94
C GLU A 53 6.31 -23.03 4.32
N LEU A 54 5.03 -23.24 4.03
CA LEU A 54 3.94 -22.34 4.43
C LEU A 54 3.83 -22.23 5.96
N GLU A 55 3.95 -23.34 6.69
CA GLU A 55 3.99 -23.33 8.15
C GLU A 55 5.13 -22.45 8.68
N LYS A 56 6.34 -22.62 8.15
CA LYS A 56 7.51 -21.80 8.51
C LYS A 56 7.29 -20.32 8.17
N TYR A 57 6.70 -20.04 7.01
CA TYR A 57 6.36 -18.67 6.60
C TYR A 57 5.38 -18.02 7.58
N LEU A 58 4.30 -18.72 7.95
CA LEU A 58 3.28 -18.19 8.87
C LEU A 58 3.83 -17.91 10.27
N ASP A 59 4.82 -18.67 10.72
CA ASP A 59 5.52 -18.46 12.01
C ASP A 59 6.65 -17.41 11.95
N SER A 60 7.05 -17.00 10.75
CA SER A 60 8.19 -16.11 10.52
C SER A 60 7.96 -14.68 11.05
N SER A 61 9.07 -13.96 11.27
CA SER A 61 9.04 -12.51 11.52
C SER A 61 8.56 -11.72 10.30
N GLU A 62 8.82 -12.22 9.09
CA GLU A 62 8.39 -11.60 7.84
C GLU A 62 6.87 -11.47 7.77
N HIS A 63 6.14 -12.58 7.96
CA HIS A 63 4.68 -12.59 7.98
C HIS A 63 4.12 -11.64 9.05
N LYS A 64 4.70 -11.64 10.26
CA LYS A 64 4.31 -10.73 11.35
C LYS A 64 4.52 -9.26 10.97
N ASN A 65 5.63 -8.94 10.31
CA ASN A 65 5.95 -7.59 9.88
C ASN A 65 5.00 -7.11 8.76
N ILE A 66 4.62 -7.99 7.83
CA ILE A 66 3.64 -7.71 6.78
C ILE A 66 2.29 -7.36 7.42
N LEU A 67 1.76 -8.21 8.31
CA LEU A 67 0.49 -7.95 9.00
C LEU A 67 0.50 -6.63 9.78
N SER A 68 1.59 -6.37 10.53
CA SER A 68 1.72 -5.11 11.27
C SER A 68 1.79 -3.90 10.33
N SER A 69 2.45 -4.02 9.18
CA SER A 69 2.52 -2.95 8.18
C SER A 69 1.15 -2.64 7.57
N ILE A 70 0.37 -3.67 7.26
CA ILE A 70 -1.00 -3.53 6.76
C ILE A 70 -1.89 -2.84 7.80
N GLU A 71 -1.87 -3.31 9.04
CA GLU A 71 -2.68 -2.74 10.13
C GLU A 71 -2.32 -1.27 10.38
N ASN A 72 -1.02 -0.96 10.45
CA ASN A 72 -0.54 0.41 10.62
C ASN A 72 -0.92 1.30 9.43
N GLY A 73 -0.86 0.78 8.20
CA GLY A 73 -1.29 1.50 6.99
C GLY A 73 -2.77 1.86 7.06
N LYS A 74 -3.64 0.88 7.34
CA LYS A 74 -5.09 1.10 7.50
C LYS A 74 -5.40 2.09 8.61
N LYS A 75 -4.73 1.97 9.76
CA LYS A 75 -4.92 2.89 10.90
C LYS A 75 -4.59 4.33 10.53
N LYS A 76 -3.46 4.57 9.84
CA LYS A 76 -3.08 5.92 9.37
C LYS A 76 -4.14 6.53 8.45
N GLU A 77 -4.66 5.75 7.50
CA GLU A 77 -5.71 6.25 6.59
C GLU A 77 -7.03 6.50 7.32
N GLN A 78 -7.41 5.65 8.27
CA GLN A 78 -8.57 5.89 9.13
C GLN A 78 -8.43 7.16 9.99
N GLU A 79 -7.22 7.45 10.51
CA GLU A 79 -6.94 8.67 11.26
C GLU A 79 -7.09 9.92 10.38
N LYS A 80 -6.61 9.88 9.14
CA LYS A 80 -6.83 10.94 8.13
C LYS A 80 -8.32 11.18 7.85
N ILE A 81 -9.10 10.11 7.65
CA ILE A 81 -10.54 10.19 7.43
C ILE A 81 -11.25 10.81 8.65
N LYS A 82 -10.91 10.35 9.87
CA LYS A 82 -11.45 10.90 11.12
C LYS A 82 -11.13 12.38 11.28
N LEU A 83 -9.89 12.79 10.98
CA LEU A 83 -9.47 14.17 11.02
C LEU A 83 -10.30 15.02 10.06
N TYR A 84 -10.41 14.61 8.79
CA TYR A 84 -11.22 15.31 7.78
C TYR A 84 -12.68 15.46 8.21
N GLU A 85 -13.32 14.38 8.66
CA GLU A 85 -14.72 14.41 9.08
C GLU A 85 -14.93 15.27 10.33
N SER A 86 -13.97 15.27 11.27
CA SER A 86 -14.02 16.14 12.45
C SER A 86 -13.93 17.63 12.07
N GLN A 87 -13.00 17.99 11.18
CA GLN A 87 -12.80 19.36 10.70
C GLN A 87 -14.02 19.84 9.92
N LYS A 88 -14.53 19.03 8.98
CA LYS A 88 -15.75 19.28 8.20
C LYS A 88 -16.97 19.53 9.08
N LYS A 89 -17.08 18.82 10.21
CA LYS A 89 -18.20 18.99 11.17
C LYS A 89 -18.04 20.19 12.08
N SER A 90 -16.82 20.71 12.23
CA SER A 90 -16.55 21.82 13.13
C SER A 90 -17.25 23.11 12.68
N LYS A 91 -17.63 23.93 13.65
CA LYS A 91 -18.35 25.18 13.39
C LYS A 91 -17.55 26.13 12.49
N LYS A 92 -16.23 26.19 12.69
CA LYS A 92 -15.31 27.07 11.96
C LYS A 92 -15.36 26.83 10.44
N PHE A 93 -15.20 25.57 10.01
CA PHE A 93 -15.26 25.19 8.60
C PHE A 93 -16.67 25.35 8.02
N LYS A 94 -17.72 24.95 8.77
CA LYS A 94 -19.11 25.14 8.35
C LYS A 94 -19.45 26.61 8.11
N ASP A 95 -19.11 27.49 9.05
CA ASP A 95 -19.36 28.92 8.96
C ASP A 95 -18.58 29.54 7.80
N TYR A 96 -17.33 29.10 7.58
CA TYR A 96 -16.52 29.49 6.44
C TYR A 96 -17.18 29.14 5.10
N PHE A 97 -17.48 27.86 4.84
CA PHE A 97 -18.08 27.45 3.56
C PHE A 97 -19.47 28.08 3.37
N LYS A 98 -20.27 28.18 4.43
CA LYS A 98 -21.56 28.87 4.40
C LYS A 98 -21.42 30.36 4.06
N PHE A 99 -20.37 31.03 4.55
CA PHE A 99 -20.11 32.42 4.21
C PHE A 99 -19.54 32.58 2.80
N LYS A 100 -18.64 31.68 2.38
CA LYS A 100 -18.08 31.61 1.02
C LYS A 100 -19.17 31.51 -0.04
N ASP A 101 -20.17 30.67 0.21
CA ASP A 101 -21.30 30.46 -0.71
C ASP A 101 -22.39 31.53 -0.58
N SER A 102 -22.29 32.44 0.40
CA SER A 102 -23.33 33.40 0.68
C SER A 102 -23.50 34.42 -0.46
N GLN A 103 -24.77 34.70 -0.80
CA GLN A 103 -25.08 35.73 -1.80
C GLN A 103 -24.53 37.11 -1.40
N LYS A 104 -24.40 37.36 -0.10
CA LYS A 104 -23.84 38.61 0.43
C LYS A 104 -22.37 38.79 0.05
N LEU A 105 -21.55 37.73 0.13
CA LEU A 105 -20.15 37.77 -0.29
C LEU A 105 -20.05 37.92 -1.81
N LYS A 106 -20.87 37.19 -2.58
CA LYS A 106 -20.93 37.31 -4.05
C LYS A 106 -21.25 38.74 -4.49
N ASN A 107 -22.30 39.35 -3.92
CA ASN A 107 -22.67 40.73 -4.22
C ASN A 107 -21.55 41.72 -3.86
N TYR A 108 -20.85 41.49 -2.74
CA TYR A 108 -19.68 42.30 -2.38
C TYR A 108 -18.55 42.18 -3.40
N GLN A 109 -18.21 40.96 -3.83
CA GLN A 109 -17.16 40.72 -4.83
C GLN A 109 -17.52 41.37 -6.18
N SER A 110 -18.75 41.19 -6.66
CA SER A 110 -19.21 41.83 -7.89
C SER A 110 -19.19 43.36 -7.80
N PHE A 111 -19.55 43.94 -6.66
CA PHE A 111 -19.47 45.39 -6.48
C PHE A 111 -18.03 45.88 -6.30
N ALA A 112 -17.14 45.07 -5.72
CA ALA A 112 -15.71 45.37 -5.60
C ALA A 112 -15.05 45.60 -6.97
N GLU A 113 -15.53 44.90 -8.00
CA GLU A 113 -15.09 45.01 -9.40
C GLU A 113 -15.89 46.05 -10.21
N SER A 114 -16.87 46.71 -9.58
CA SER A 114 -17.75 47.64 -10.30
C SER A 114 -17.03 48.94 -10.65
N LYS A 115 -17.38 49.48 -11.83
CA LYS A 115 -16.97 50.83 -12.23
C LYS A 115 -17.43 51.89 -11.23
N GLU A 116 -18.61 51.71 -10.62
CA GLU A 116 -19.14 52.66 -9.63
C GLU A 116 -18.22 52.83 -8.42
N LEU A 117 -17.73 51.73 -7.84
CA LEU A 117 -16.78 51.78 -6.73
C LEU A 117 -15.45 52.39 -7.16
N LYS A 118 -14.95 52.03 -8.35
CA LYS A 118 -13.71 52.58 -8.89
C LYS A 118 -13.79 54.10 -9.06
N ASP A 119 -14.86 54.60 -9.70
CA ASP A 119 -15.11 56.03 -9.88
C ASP A 119 -15.19 56.76 -8.52
N TYR A 120 -15.79 56.14 -7.50
CA TYR A 120 -15.83 56.69 -6.15
C TYR A 120 -14.43 56.76 -5.52
N GLN A 121 -13.64 55.69 -5.61
CA GLN A 121 -12.31 55.63 -5.02
C GLN A 121 -11.34 56.62 -5.69
N GLU A 122 -11.40 56.76 -7.01
CA GLU A 122 -10.64 57.76 -7.76
C GLU A 122 -11.03 59.18 -7.34
N LEU A 123 -12.34 59.45 -7.21
CA LEU A 123 -12.84 60.75 -6.78
C LEU A 123 -12.52 61.04 -5.30
N GLU A 124 -12.56 60.03 -4.43
CA GLU A 124 -12.14 60.14 -3.04
C GLU A 124 -10.66 60.47 -2.94
N ALA A 125 -9.80 59.72 -3.64
CA ALA A 125 -8.36 59.96 -3.69
C ALA A 125 -8.04 61.37 -4.18
N LEU A 126 -8.74 61.85 -5.22
CA LEU A 126 -8.60 63.21 -5.72
C LEU A 126 -9.03 64.26 -4.69
N VAL A 127 -10.26 64.19 -4.19
CA VAL A 127 -10.85 65.24 -3.32
C VAL A 127 -10.23 65.26 -1.93
N THR A 128 -9.70 64.14 -1.45
CA THR A 128 -8.98 64.05 -0.17
C THR A 128 -7.47 64.29 -0.31
N SER A 129 -6.97 64.49 -1.53
CA SER A 129 -5.57 64.82 -1.75
C SER A 129 -5.24 66.22 -1.24
N ARG A 130 -4.01 66.37 -0.73
CA ARG A 130 -3.48 67.66 -0.31
C ARG A 130 -3.42 68.68 -1.45
N GLU A 131 -3.16 68.20 -2.67
CA GLU A 131 -3.13 69.01 -3.89
C GLU A 131 -4.50 69.65 -4.17
N PHE A 132 -5.58 68.86 -4.07
CA PHE A 132 -6.94 69.37 -4.29
C PHE A 132 -7.36 70.39 -3.22
N GLU A 133 -7.03 70.14 -1.95
CA GLU A 133 -7.32 71.08 -0.86
C GLU A 133 -6.54 72.40 -1.02
N ASN A 134 -5.25 72.32 -1.37
CA ASN A 134 -4.43 73.49 -1.63
C ASN A 134 -4.96 74.29 -2.81
N LYS A 135 -5.28 73.63 -3.92
CA LYS A 135 -5.85 74.27 -5.12
C LYS A 135 -7.15 75.00 -4.80
N LYS A 136 -8.02 74.40 -3.97
CA LYS A 136 -9.25 75.05 -3.51
C LYS A 136 -8.97 76.34 -2.74
N LYS A 137 -8.09 76.28 -1.72
CA LYS A 137 -7.72 77.44 -0.89
C LYS A 137 -7.07 78.55 -1.71
N GLU A 138 -6.20 78.19 -2.64
CA GLU A 138 -5.54 79.12 -3.55
C GLU A 138 -6.55 79.83 -4.47
N THR A 139 -7.48 79.09 -5.08
CA THR A 139 -8.53 79.67 -5.94
C THR A 139 -9.51 80.54 -5.14
N GLU A 140 -9.88 80.15 -3.91
CA GLU A 140 -10.66 81.00 -2.99
C GLU A 140 -9.94 82.31 -2.68
N THR A 141 -8.63 82.25 -2.40
CA THR A 141 -7.80 83.43 -2.13
C THR A 141 -7.74 84.35 -3.34
N ARG A 142 -7.56 83.83 -4.56
CA ARG A 142 -7.56 84.60 -5.81
C ARG A 142 -8.90 85.30 -6.04
N ARG A 143 -10.02 84.58 -5.90
CA ARG A 143 -11.38 85.14 -6.00
C ARG A 143 -11.61 86.25 -4.98
N ASP A 144 -11.22 86.01 -3.73
CA ASP A 144 -11.45 86.97 -2.65
C ASP A 144 -10.60 88.23 -2.81
N ALA A 145 -9.37 88.10 -3.32
CA ALA A 145 -8.54 89.25 -3.67
C ALA A 145 -9.22 90.16 -4.69
N GLU A 146 -9.77 89.60 -5.77
CA GLU A 146 -10.49 90.37 -6.79
C GLU A 146 -11.79 90.98 -6.24
N ASN A 147 -12.60 90.21 -5.51
CA ASN A 147 -13.81 90.72 -4.86
C ASN A 147 -13.52 91.82 -3.83
N ASN A 148 -12.37 91.75 -3.14
CA ASN A 148 -11.95 92.78 -2.21
C ASN A 148 -11.62 94.10 -2.92
N LYS A 149 -11.13 94.08 -4.17
CA LYS A 149 -10.98 95.31 -4.98
C LYS A 149 -12.33 95.97 -5.28
N ILE A 150 -13.35 95.19 -5.59
CA ILE A 150 -14.72 95.69 -5.76
C ILE A 150 -15.25 96.28 -4.45
N LYS A 151 -15.05 95.59 -3.31
CA LYS A 151 -15.45 96.08 -1.99
C LYS A 151 -14.72 97.37 -1.62
N GLU A 152 -13.41 97.45 -1.86
CA GLU A 152 -12.56 98.60 -1.61
C GLU A 152 -13.01 99.81 -2.44
N HIS A 153 -13.28 99.61 -3.74
CA HIS A 153 -13.86 100.64 -4.60
C HIS A 153 -15.21 101.13 -4.05
N ASN A 154 -16.11 100.21 -3.71
CA ASN A 154 -17.44 100.56 -3.19
C ASN A 154 -17.36 101.28 -1.85
N ALA A 155 -16.38 100.98 -1.00
CA ALA A 155 -16.12 101.69 0.24
C ALA A 155 -15.61 103.11 -0.04
N LEU A 156 -14.62 103.28 -0.93
CA LEU A 156 -14.10 104.59 -1.34
C LEU A 156 -15.19 105.46 -1.98
N LYS A 157 -16.00 104.88 -2.88
CA LYS A 157 -17.19 105.53 -3.47
C LYS A 157 -18.17 106.03 -2.42
N LYS A 158 -18.30 105.29 -1.31
CA LYS A 158 -19.20 105.63 -0.20
C LYS A 158 -18.58 106.60 0.81
N SER A 159 -17.28 106.84 0.76
CA SER A 159 -16.58 107.73 1.68
C SER A 159 -17.17 109.14 1.62
N ARG A 160 -17.17 109.83 2.76
CA ARG A 160 -17.67 111.21 2.84
C ARG A 160 -16.86 112.12 1.91
N THR A 161 -15.54 111.98 1.92
CA THR A 161 -14.59 112.75 1.13
C THR A 161 -14.89 112.68 -0.36
N ILE A 162 -14.96 111.46 -0.93
CA ILE A 162 -15.21 111.24 -2.36
C ILE A 162 -16.64 111.66 -2.75
N LYS A 163 -17.65 111.36 -1.92
CA LYS A 163 -19.04 111.82 -2.17
C LYS A 163 -19.17 113.33 -2.22
N VAL A 164 -18.56 114.01 -1.25
CA VAL A 164 -18.58 115.48 -1.17
C VAL A 164 -17.83 116.06 -2.36
N PHE A 165 -16.69 115.49 -2.73
CA PHE A 165 -15.92 115.89 -3.91
C PHE A 165 -16.76 115.81 -5.19
N PHE A 166 -17.35 114.67 -5.53
CA PHE A 166 -18.18 114.55 -6.74
C PHE A 166 -19.41 115.45 -6.69
N LYS A 167 -20.09 115.54 -5.54
CA LYS A 167 -21.23 116.45 -5.36
C LYS A 167 -20.85 117.93 -5.53
N PHE A 168 -19.64 118.30 -5.13
CA PHE A 168 -19.14 119.67 -5.26
C PHE A 168 -18.61 119.94 -6.69
N LYS A 169 -17.93 118.96 -7.30
CA LYS A 169 -17.47 118.95 -8.70
C LYS A 169 -18.61 119.29 -9.65
N ASP A 170 -19.76 118.66 -9.44
CA ASP A 170 -20.95 118.84 -10.28
C ASP A 170 -21.82 120.03 -9.85
N SER A 171 -21.37 120.84 -8.89
CA SER A 171 -22.20 121.92 -8.35
C SER A 171 -22.28 123.11 -9.30
N ALA A 172 -23.51 123.60 -9.53
CA ALA A 172 -23.75 124.80 -10.34
C ALA A 172 -22.98 126.03 -9.83
N LYS A 173 -22.68 126.07 -8.53
CA LYS A 173 -21.88 127.15 -7.91
C LYS A 173 -20.40 127.07 -8.28
N LEU A 174 -19.81 125.87 -8.33
CA LEU A 174 -18.43 125.69 -8.82
C LEU A 174 -18.35 126.01 -10.31
N ASN A 175 -19.34 125.58 -11.11
CA ASN A 175 -19.39 125.94 -12.52
C ASN A 175 -19.45 127.47 -12.72
N ARG A 176 -20.34 128.16 -12.00
CA ARG A 176 -20.41 129.63 -12.02
C ARG A 176 -19.08 130.26 -11.58
N PHE A 177 -18.43 129.72 -10.54
CA PHE A 177 -17.13 130.20 -10.08
C PHE A 177 -16.07 130.07 -11.18
N ASN A 178 -15.98 128.90 -11.83
CA ASN A 178 -15.04 128.68 -12.92
C ASN A 178 -15.31 129.63 -14.10
N THR A 179 -16.58 129.83 -14.49
CA THR A 179 -16.95 130.80 -15.54
C THR A 179 -16.56 132.24 -15.17
N ILE A 180 -16.77 132.67 -13.93
CA ILE A 180 -16.37 134.01 -13.48
C ILE A 180 -14.84 134.12 -13.40
N SER A 181 -14.15 133.05 -12.99
CA SER A 181 -12.69 133.00 -12.88
C SER A 181 -11.98 133.27 -14.21
N GLU A 182 -12.63 132.91 -15.31
CA GLU A 182 -12.17 133.13 -16.69
C GLU A 182 -12.76 134.40 -17.34
N SER A 183 -13.59 135.16 -16.61
CA SER A 183 -14.29 136.32 -17.17
C SER A 183 -13.38 137.52 -17.42
N ALA A 184 -13.63 138.24 -18.51
CA ALA A 184 -12.95 139.49 -18.82
C ALA A 184 -13.21 140.58 -17.75
N GLU A 185 -14.38 140.54 -17.09
CA GLU A 185 -14.75 141.46 -16.02
C GLU A 185 -13.86 141.26 -14.77
N LEU A 186 -13.60 140.02 -14.35
CA LEU A 186 -12.69 139.73 -13.24
C LEU A 186 -11.24 140.09 -13.57
N LYS A 187 -10.80 139.82 -14.80
CA LYS A 187 -9.48 140.24 -15.27
C LYS A 187 -9.34 141.77 -15.18
N LYS A 188 -10.35 142.49 -15.66
CA LYS A 188 -10.41 143.96 -15.58
C LYS A 188 -10.42 144.47 -14.14
N TYR A 189 -11.11 143.77 -13.21
CA TYR A 189 -11.05 144.08 -11.78
C TYR A 189 -9.61 144.04 -11.25
N PHE A 190 -8.86 142.96 -11.51
CA PHE A 190 -7.48 142.83 -11.03
C PHE A 190 -6.53 143.85 -11.68
N ASP A 191 -6.70 144.13 -12.98
CA ASP A 191 -5.92 145.15 -13.67
C ASP A 191 -6.16 146.56 -13.07
N LEU A 192 -7.43 146.90 -12.78
CA LEU A 192 -7.81 148.15 -12.14
C LEU A 192 -7.41 148.21 -10.65
N GLU A 193 -7.45 147.09 -9.91
CA GLU A 193 -6.96 146.99 -8.53
C GLU A 193 -5.47 147.30 -8.47
N LYS A 194 -4.70 146.70 -9.37
CA LYS A 194 -3.26 146.94 -9.51
C LYS A 194 -2.98 148.39 -9.93
N PHE A 195 -3.74 148.93 -10.88
CA PHE A 195 -3.59 150.31 -11.36
C PHE A 195 -3.93 151.34 -10.26
N THR A 196 -5.08 151.22 -9.61
CA THR A 196 -5.51 152.14 -8.52
C THR A 196 -4.67 151.98 -7.25
N GLY A 197 -4.10 150.80 -7.02
CA GLY A 197 -3.12 150.53 -5.96
C GLY A 197 -1.74 151.14 -6.20
N SER A 198 -1.42 151.52 -7.45
CA SER A 198 -0.11 152.06 -7.83
C SER A 198 0.19 153.41 -7.18
N ASN A 199 1.47 153.66 -6.88
CA ASN A 199 1.91 154.90 -6.24
C ASN A 199 1.68 156.13 -7.14
N GLU A 200 1.75 155.94 -8.45
CA GLU A 200 1.56 156.97 -9.46
C GLU A 200 0.11 157.47 -9.46
N PHE A 201 -0.86 156.54 -9.41
CA PHE A 201 -2.28 156.85 -9.24
C PHE A 201 -2.55 157.61 -7.94
N LYS A 202 -1.98 157.14 -6.81
CA LYS A 202 -2.16 157.77 -5.49
C LYS A 202 -1.62 159.20 -5.44
N LYS A 203 -0.45 159.46 -6.02
CA LYS A 203 0.14 160.82 -6.12
C LYS A 203 -0.74 161.76 -6.96
N LYS A 204 -1.22 161.28 -8.11
CA LYS A 204 -2.07 162.07 -9.01
C LYS A 204 -3.42 162.43 -8.36
N LYS A 205 -3.96 161.51 -7.55
CA LYS A 205 -5.16 161.74 -6.74
C LYS A 205 -4.97 162.81 -5.65
N SER A 206 -3.81 162.84 -4.98
CA SER A 206 -3.55 163.82 -3.90
C SER A 206 -3.20 165.22 -4.40
N ALA A 207 -2.71 165.36 -5.64
CA ALA A 207 -2.23 166.62 -6.20
C ALA A 207 -3.29 167.40 -7.02
N THR A 208 -4.50 166.84 -7.18
CA THR A 208 -5.58 167.40 -8.01
C THR A 208 -6.80 167.71 -7.14
N ASP A 209 -7.53 168.80 -7.42
CA ASP A 209 -8.77 169.13 -6.69
C ASP A 209 -9.79 167.97 -6.75
N PRO A 210 -10.48 167.60 -5.65
CA PRO A 210 -11.38 166.45 -5.61
C PRO A 210 -12.52 166.45 -6.64
N LYS A 211 -13.03 167.62 -7.05
CA LYS A 211 -14.09 167.70 -8.08
C LYS A 211 -13.53 167.47 -9.48
N GLU A 212 -12.33 167.95 -9.77
CA GLU A 212 -11.67 167.74 -11.06
C GLU A 212 -11.15 166.30 -11.20
N PHE A 213 -10.55 165.74 -10.15
CA PHE A 213 -10.03 164.36 -10.17
C PHE A 213 -11.13 163.34 -10.48
N LYS A 214 -12.33 163.51 -9.90
CA LYS A 214 -13.47 162.60 -10.14
C LYS A 214 -13.87 162.52 -11.62
N ASN A 215 -13.64 163.58 -12.40
CA ASN A 215 -13.95 163.65 -13.82
C ASN A 215 -12.79 163.26 -14.74
N SER A 216 -11.57 163.09 -14.21
CA SER A 216 -10.41 162.64 -14.99
C SER A 216 -10.52 161.18 -15.40
N GLU A 217 -9.70 160.74 -16.34
CA GLU A 217 -9.63 159.34 -16.75
C GLU A 217 -9.29 158.42 -15.56
N GLU A 218 -8.40 158.87 -14.67
CA GLU A 218 -8.02 158.19 -13.44
C GLU A 218 -9.17 158.12 -12.42
N GLY A 219 -9.90 159.23 -12.19
CA GLY A 219 -11.08 159.21 -11.32
C GLY A 219 -12.21 158.34 -11.84
N ARG A 220 -12.39 158.28 -13.17
CA ARG A 220 -13.33 157.36 -13.82
C ARG A 220 -12.91 155.90 -13.63
N LYS A 221 -11.63 155.55 -13.83
CA LYS A 221 -11.10 154.19 -13.59
C LYS A 221 -11.21 153.78 -12.11
N GLN A 222 -11.04 154.70 -11.17
CA GLN A 222 -11.30 154.41 -9.74
C GLN A 222 -12.77 154.23 -9.44
N THR A 223 -13.65 155.04 -10.02
CA THR A 223 -15.09 154.87 -9.86
C THR A 223 -15.54 153.52 -10.46
N GLU A 224 -14.96 153.13 -11.60
CA GLU A 224 -15.18 151.84 -12.24
C GLU A 224 -14.66 150.68 -11.37
N PHE A 225 -13.44 150.78 -10.83
CA PHE A 225 -12.90 149.80 -9.88
C PHE A 225 -13.80 149.64 -8.64
N GLU A 226 -14.23 150.74 -8.02
CA GLU A 226 -15.15 150.72 -6.88
C GLU A 226 -16.53 150.16 -7.24
N SER A 227 -16.95 150.28 -8.51
CA SER A 227 -18.19 149.67 -9.02
C SER A 227 -18.04 148.16 -9.24
N LEU A 228 -16.92 147.71 -9.83
CA LEU A 228 -16.60 146.28 -10.01
C LEU A 228 -16.39 145.58 -8.67
N LYS A 229 -15.80 146.26 -7.67
CA LYS A 229 -15.70 145.76 -6.30
C LYS A 229 -17.07 145.49 -5.67
N LYS A 230 -18.11 146.19 -6.15
CA LYS A 230 -19.52 145.99 -5.75
C LYS A 230 -20.28 145.06 -6.69
N SER A 231 -19.68 144.61 -7.80
CA SER A 231 -20.29 143.63 -8.72
C SER A 231 -20.64 142.35 -7.96
N SER A 232 -21.82 141.78 -8.25
CA SER A 232 -22.25 140.52 -7.63
C SER A 232 -21.32 139.37 -7.97
N ASP A 233 -20.75 139.35 -9.18
CA ASP A 233 -19.88 138.27 -9.66
C ASP A 233 -18.47 138.35 -9.07
N ILE A 234 -17.88 139.55 -8.99
CA ILE A 234 -16.57 139.76 -8.35
C ILE A 234 -16.63 139.44 -6.85
N ARG A 235 -17.67 139.91 -6.15
CA ARG A 235 -17.87 139.56 -4.72
C ARG A 235 -18.12 138.07 -4.53
N PHE A 236 -18.84 137.43 -5.45
CA PHE A 236 -19.05 135.98 -5.42
C PHE A 236 -17.72 135.23 -5.61
N TYR A 237 -16.87 135.65 -6.56
CA TYR A 237 -15.58 135.03 -6.82
C TYR A 237 -14.68 135.01 -5.57
N PHE A 238 -14.43 136.17 -4.95
CA PHE A 238 -13.59 136.23 -3.74
C PHE A 238 -14.21 135.47 -2.57
N LYS A 239 -15.54 135.58 -2.38
CA LYS A 239 -16.24 134.84 -1.32
C LYS A 239 -16.23 133.32 -1.55
N PHE A 240 -16.23 132.87 -2.80
CA PHE A 240 -16.20 131.45 -3.14
C PHE A 240 -14.79 130.87 -3.00
N GLN A 241 -13.74 131.64 -3.31
CA GLN A 241 -12.34 131.25 -3.04
C GLN A 241 -12.10 130.98 -1.55
N ASP A 242 -12.73 131.77 -0.68
CA ASP A 242 -12.63 131.59 0.77
C ASP A 242 -13.60 130.55 1.36
N LEU A 243 -14.45 129.96 0.52
CA LEU A 243 -15.37 128.93 0.98
C LEU A 243 -14.58 127.71 1.47
N ALA A 244 -14.73 127.36 2.75
CA ALA A 244 -14.08 126.18 3.33
C ALA A 244 -14.30 124.90 2.50
N LYS A 245 -15.51 124.74 1.94
CA LYS A 245 -15.86 123.62 1.06
C LYS A 245 -15.09 123.61 -0.28
N TYR A 246 -14.72 124.77 -0.82
CA TYR A 246 -13.90 124.87 -2.03
C TYR A 246 -12.43 124.51 -1.74
N LYS A 247 -11.91 124.94 -0.59
CA LYS A 247 -10.58 124.52 -0.10
C LYS A 247 -10.51 123.01 0.12
N GLU A 248 -11.55 122.41 0.70
CA GLU A 248 -11.70 120.95 0.88
C GLU A 248 -11.83 120.19 -0.47
N PHE A 249 -12.51 120.79 -1.46
CA PHE A 249 -12.59 120.24 -2.83
C PHE A 249 -11.21 120.18 -3.48
N LEU A 250 -10.43 121.27 -3.45
CA LEU A 250 -9.08 121.33 -4.02
C LEU A 250 -8.09 120.38 -3.32
N SER A 251 -8.20 120.23 -1.99
CA SER A 251 -7.37 119.27 -1.25
C SER A 251 -7.74 117.82 -1.61
N THR A 252 -9.02 117.55 -1.84
CA THR A 252 -9.50 116.22 -2.25
C THR A 252 -9.12 115.90 -3.70
N GLU A 253 -9.14 116.90 -4.59
CA GLU A 253 -8.73 116.76 -5.99
C GLU A 253 -7.30 116.27 -6.13
N LYS A 254 -6.41 116.72 -5.24
CA LYS A 254 -5.00 116.30 -5.17
C LYS A 254 -4.75 115.16 -4.18
N SER A 255 -5.80 114.57 -3.61
CA SER A 255 -5.65 113.53 -2.59
C SER A 255 -5.26 112.19 -3.20
N SER A 256 -4.41 111.47 -2.49
CA SER A 256 -4.11 110.07 -2.80
C SER A 256 -5.34 109.16 -2.71
N GLU A 257 -6.36 109.54 -1.92
CA GLU A 257 -7.63 108.81 -1.78
C GLU A 257 -8.46 108.85 -3.07
N LEU A 258 -8.56 110.03 -3.72
CA LEU A 258 -9.26 110.17 -5.01
C LEU A 258 -8.50 109.50 -6.16
N GLN A 259 -7.18 109.62 -6.19
CA GLN A 259 -6.35 108.90 -7.18
C GLN A 259 -6.56 107.39 -7.05
N LYS A 260 -6.53 106.87 -5.81
CA LYS A 260 -6.80 105.46 -5.53
C LYS A 260 -8.21 105.02 -5.94
N TYR A 261 -9.22 105.89 -5.78
CA TYR A 261 -10.57 105.61 -6.29
C TYR A 261 -10.55 105.40 -7.81
N TYR A 262 -9.93 106.29 -8.57
CA TYR A 262 -9.86 106.18 -10.04
C TYR A 262 -9.03 104.99 -10.51
N ASP A 263 -7.91 104.69 -9.85
CA ASP A 263 -7.06 103.55 -10.21
C ASP A 263 -7.81 102.22 -10.01
N ILE A 264 -8.53 102.08 -8.89
CA ILE A 264 -9.35 100.89 -8.65
C ILE A 264 -10.55 100.87 -9.59
N GLU A 265 -11.23 102.00 -9.84
CA GLU A 265 -12.35 102.10 -10.78
C GLU A 265 -11.94 101.67 -12.21
N LYS A 266 -10.75 102.07 -12.65
CA LYS A 266 -10.18 101.66 -13.93
C LYS A 266 -9.88 100.15 -13.95
N TYR A 267 -9.29 99.62 -12.87
CA TYR A 267 -8.97 98.20 -12.77
C TYR A 267 -10.23 97.32 -12.73
N ILE A 268 -11.22 97.61 -11.89
CA ILE A 268 -12.44 96.77 -11.78
C ILE A 268 -13.28 96.77 -13.07
N ASN A 269 -13.17 97.82 -13.89
CA ASN A 269 -13.84 97.90 -15.18
C ASN A 269 -13.03 97.30 -16.34
N SER A 270 -11.76 96.94 -16.10
CA SER A 270 -10.90 96.31 -17.10
C SER A 270 -11.35 94.90 -17.48
N SER A 271 -10.94 94.44 -18.66
CA SER A 271 -11.08 93.03 -19.05
C SER A 271 -10.27 92.13 -18.12
N GLU A 272 -9.09 92.56 -17.70
CA GLU A 272 -8.17 91.80 -16.83
C GLU A 272 -8.84 91.37 -15.51
N HIS A 273 -9.49 92.30 -14.80
CA HIS A 273 -10.19 91.98 -13.56
C HIS A 273 -11.37 91.01 -13.78
N LYS A 274 -12.17 91.25 -14.83
CA LYS A 274 -13.32 90.41 -15.17
C LYS A 274 -12.89 88.98 -15.54
N GLU A 275 -11.81 88.85 -16.30
CA GLU A 275 -11.22 87.55 -16.65
C GLU A 275 -10.69 86.82 -15.42
N LYS A 276 -9.90 87.50 -14.57
CA LYS A 276 -9.36 86.90 -13.33
C LYS A 276 -10.46 86.44 -12.38
N LEU A 277 -11.49 87.26 -12.18
CA LEU A 277 -12.63 86.92 -11.33
C LEU A 277 -13.43 85.74 -11.92
N ASN A 278 -13.76 85.79 -13.22
CA ASN A 278 -14.52 84.72 -13.87
C ASN A 278 -13.74 83.39 -13.90
N GLN A 279 -12.43 83.42 -14.17
CA GLN A 279 -11.58 82.21 -14.13
C GLN A 279 -11.56 81.61 -12.73
N ALA A 280 -11.36 82.41 -11.68
CA ALA A 280 -11.38 81.92 -10.31
C ALA A 280 -12.76 81.38 -9.91
N GLU A 281 -13.85 82.01 -10.36
CA GLU A 281 -15.22 81.53 -10.12
C GLU A 281 -15.53 80.22 -10.86
N GLN A 282 -15.12 80.08 -12.11
CA GLN A 282 -15.28 78.84 -12.89
C GLN A 282 -14.47 77.69 -12.30
N GLU A 283 -13.19 77.90 -11.99
CA GLU A 283 -12.35 76.89 -11.34
C GLU A 283 -12.91 76.46 -9.98
N LEU A 284 -13.40 77.42 -9.18
CA LEU A 284 -14.00 77.12 -7.89
C LEU A 284 -15.33 76.37 -8.05
N ALA A 285 -16.11 76.67 -9.10
CA ALA A 285 -17.33 75.94 -9.43
C ALA A 285 -17.03 74.47 -9.78
N GLU A 286 -16.02 74.20 -10.61
CA GLU A 286 -15.58 72.84 -10.95
C GLU A 286 -15.08 72.07 -9.71
N ILE A 287 -14.27 72.72 -8.87
CA ILE A 287 -13.77 72.14 -7.61
C ILE A 287 -14.95 71.78 -6.69
N ASN A 288 -15.90 72.70 -6.52
CA ASN A 288 -17.07 72.48 -5.69
C ASN A 288 -18.00 71.42 -6.26
N GLU A 289 -18.13 71.32 -7.59
CA GLU A 289 -18.90 70.26 -8.26
C GLU A 289 -18.28 68.89 -8.01
N LYS A 290 -16.95 68.75 -8.15
CA LYS A 290 -16.22 67.51 -7.82
C LYS A 290 -16.40 67.13 -6.35
N GLN A 291 -16.30 68.10 -5.44
CA GLN A 291 -16.52 67.87 -4.00
C GLN A 291 -17.98 67.48 -3.69
N LYS A 292 -18.96 68.09 -4.36
CA LYS A 292 -20.39 67.75 -4.24
C LYS A 292 -20.66 66.34 -4.78
N SER A 293 -20.11 65.99 -5.93
CA SER A 293 -20.20 64.66 -6.55
C SER A 293 -19.61 63.59 -5.62
N TYR A 294 -18.45 63.85 -5.00
CA TYR A 294 -17.86 62.99 -3.98
C TYR A 294 -18.81 62.78 -2.81
N LEU A 295 -19.31 63.86 -2.21
CA LEU A 295 -20.22 63.79 -1.06
C LEU A 295 -21.54 63.07 -1.40
N GLN A 296 -22.05 63.20 -2.63
CA GLN A 296 -23.22 62.49 -3.10
C GLN A 296 -22.94 60.99 -3.26
N LYS A 297 -21.85 60.62 -3.95
CA LYS A 297 -21.44 59.21 -4.11
C LYS A 297 -21.13 58.56 -2.75
N LYS A 298 -20.45 59.26 -1.83
CA LYS A 298 -20.21 58.82 -0.44
C LYS A 298 -21.51 58.51 0.32
N LYS A 299 -22.60 59.21 -0.03
CA LYS A 299 -23.93 58.96 0.57
C LYS A 299 -24.65 57.75 -0.04
N SER A 300 -24.22 57.24 -1.19
CA SER A 300 -24.77 56.06 -1.86
C SER A 300 -24.85 54.89 -0.88
N LYS A 301 -26.02 54.24 -0.85
CA LYS A 301 -26.25 53.06 -0.01
C LYS A 301 -25.27 51.95 -0.37
N GLN A 302 -24.99 51.74 -1.66
CA GLN A 302 -24.12 50.66 -2.13
C GLN A 302 -22.67 50.86 -1.65
N ILE A 303 -22.14 52.08 -1.77
CA ILE A 303 -20.79 52.43 -1.29
C ILE A 303 -20.69 52.27 0.23
N LYS A 304 -21.69 52.76 0.98
CA LYS A 304 -21.74 52.60 2.45
C LYS A 304 -21.81 51.13 2.86
N ASP A 305 -22.68 50.35 2.22
CA ASP A 305 -22.87 48.94 2.52
C ASP A 305 -21.60 48.13 2.16
N PHE A 306 -20.90 48.49 1.08
CA PHE A 306 -19.61 47.91 0.70
C PHE A 306 -18.56 48.10 1.80
N PHE A 307 -18.27 49.35 2.19
CA PHE A 307 -17.27 49.62 3.23
C PHE A 307 -17.70 49.10 4.61
N LYS A 308 -19.01 49.09 4.92
CA LYS A 308 -19.53 48.48 6.14
C LYS A 308 -19.31 46.97 6.15
N PHE A 309 -19.49 46.29 5.03
CA PHE A 309 -19.22 44.86 4.90
C PHE A 309 -17.72 44.56 4.95
N GLN A 310 -16.90 45.30 4.19
CA GLN A 310 -15.44 45.18 4.18
C GLN A 310 -14.84 45.33 5.58
N ASN A 311 -15.37 46.27 6.37
CA ASN A 311 -14.90 46.51 7.74
C ASN A 311 -15.54 45.59 8.79
N SER A 312 -16.52 44.76 8.41
CA SER A 312 -17.20 43.87 9.35
C SER A 312 -16.24 42.79 9.88
N GLN A 313 -16.33 42.50 11.17
CA GLN A 313 -15.50 41.46 11.80
C GLN A 313 -15.65 40.11 11.09
N LYS A 314 -16.89 39.78 10.69
CA LYS A 314 -17.20 38.54 9.97
C LYS A 314 -16.43 38.40 8.64
N TYR A 315 -16.29 39.47 7.87
CA TYR A 315 -15.50 39.45 6.62
C TYR A 315 -14.00 39.35 6.91
N LYS A 316 -13.51 40.05 7.95
CA LYS A 316 -12.11 39.95 8.38
C LYS A 316 -11.74 38.53 8.84
N ASP A 317 -12.58 37.91 9.66
CA ASP A 317 -12.41 36.54 10.14
C ASP A 317 -12.43 35.54 8.97
N PHE A 318 -13.32 35.75 7.99
CA PHE A 318 -13.37 34.96 6.77
C PHE A 318 -12.05 35.04 5.99
N ILE A 319 -11.55 36.24 5.71
CA ILE A 319 -10.28 36.42 4.98
C ILE A 319 -9.09 35.86 5.77
N ALA A 320 -9.08 36.02 7.09
CA ALA A 320 -8.04 35.46 7.94
C ALA A 320 -8.04 33.92 7.89
N PHE A 321 -9.23 33.29 7.90
CA PHE A 321 -9.34 31.83 7.79
C PHE A 321 -9.09 31.32 6.37
N GLU A 322 -9.49 32.06 5.32
CA GLU A 322 -9.17 31.76 3.91
C GLU A 322 -7.66 31.64 3.70
N LYS A 323 -6.86 32.43 4.43
CA LYS A 323 -5.38 32.42 4.38
C LYS A 323 -4.75 31.49 5.42
N SER A 324 -5.53 30.77 6.21
CA SER A 324 -5.00 29.94 7.28
C SER A 324 -4.44 28.62 6.74
N LYS A 325 -3.32 28.18 7.32
CA LYS A 325 -2.75 26.85 7.05
C LYS A 325 -3.76 25.74 7.34
N GLU A 326 -4.56 25.89 8.39
CA GLU A 326 -5.58 24.92 8.79
C GLU A 326 -6.60 24.64 7.66
N LEU A 327 -7.06 25.68 6.95
CA LEU A 327 -7.96 25.50 5.82
C LEU A 327 -7.23 24.87 4.62
N ALA A 328 -5.99 25.28 4.35
CA ALA A 328 -5.18 24.69 3.28
C ALA A 328 -4.99 23.18 3.50
N ASP A 329 -4.55 22.78 4.70
CA ASP A 329 -4.35 21.37 5.09
C ASP A 329 -5.65 20.56 4.94
N TYR A 330 -6.82 21.13 5.30
CA TYR A 330 -8.11 20.49 5.10
C TYR A 330 -8.47 20.30 3.62
N LEU A 331 -8.21 21.29 2.77
CA LEU A 331 -8.49 21.21 1.33
C LEU A 331 -7.56 20.20 0.64
N ASP A 332 -6.30 20.17 1.02
CA ASP A 332 -5.33 19.18 0.55
C ASP A 332 -5.73 17.77 0.99
N LEU A 333 -6.13 17.61 2.26
CA LEU A 333 -6.64 16.34 2.78
C LEU A 333 -7.92 15.90 2.06
N LYS A 334 -8.85 16.83 1.80
CA LYS A 334 -10.06 16.56 1.01
C LYS A 334 -9.71 16.08 -0.41
N LYS A 335 -8.73 16.72 -1.04
CA LYS A 335 -8.26 16.36 -2.39
C LYS A 335 -7.59 14.97 -2.38
N TYR A 336 -6.73 14.71 -1.41
CA TYR A 336 -6.09 13.40 -1.20
C TYR A 336 -7.13 12.30 -1.00
N LEU A 337 -8.10 12.48 -0.10
CA LEU A 337 -9.13 11.46 0.16
C LEU A 337 -10.03 11.17 -1.05
N ALA A 338 -10.16 12.13 -1.98
CA ALA A 338 -10.88 11.98 -3.23
C ALA A 338 -10.02 11.47 -4.40
N SER A 339 -8.69 11.41 -4.22
CA SER A 339 -7.74 11.02 -5.26
C SER A 339 -7.79 9.52 -5.55
N ASP A 340 -7.33 9.15 -6.74
CA ASP A 340 -7.16 7.73 -7.09
C ASP A 340 -5.99 7.11 -6.32
N GLU A 341 -4.97 7.89 -5.95
CA GLU A 341 -3.86 7.46 -5.08
C GLU A 341 -4.36 6.86 -3.76
N HIS A 342 -5.28 7.54 -3.07
CA HIS A 342 -5.85 7.04 -1.82
C HIS A 342 -6.70 5.76 -2.04
N LYS A 343 -7.47 5.70 -3.13
CA LYS A 343 -8.28 4.50 -3.46
C LYS A 343 -7.38 3.30 -3.77
N GLU A 344 -6.33 3.50 -4.55
CA GLU A 344 -5.35 2.47 -4.92
C GLU A 344 -4.60 1.98 -3.69
N LEU A 345 -4.21 2.87 -2.77
CA LEU A 345 -3.57 2.50 -1.52
C LEU A 345 -4.48 1.60 -0.66
N LEU A 346 -5.76 1.99 -0.47
CA LEU A 346 -6.70 1.18 0.31
C LEU A 346 -6.93 -0.20 -0.33
N LYS A 347 -7.12 -0.22 -1.65
CA LYS A 347 -7.28 -1.47 -2.41
C LYS A 347 -6.05 -2.36 -2.27
N SER A 348 -4.84 -1.80 -2.38
CA SER A 348 -3.59 -2.53 -2.21
C SER A 348 -3.47 -3.13 -0.81
N LEU A 349 -3.85 -2.40 0.25
CA LEU A 349 -3.82 -2.91 1.62
C LEU A 349 -4.84 -4.04 1.85
N GLU A 350 -6.02 -3.94 1.23
CA GLU A 350 -7.05 -5.00 1.27
C GLU A 350 -6.60 -6.26 0.51
N GLU A 351 -6.00 -6.10 -0.67
CA GLU A 351 -5.46 -7.21 -1.46
C GLU A 351 -4.32 -7.94 -0.75
N GLN A 352 -3.42 -7.19 -0.10
CA GLN A 352 -2.35 -7.77 0.72
C GLN A 352 -2.91 -8.54 1.92
N GLU A 353 -3.86 -7.96 2.65
CA GLU A 353 -4.48 -8.65 3.79
C GLU A 353 -5.21 -9.93 3.35
N LYS A 354 -5.92 -9.86 2.22
CA LYS A 354 -6.60 -11.02 1.65
C LYS A 354 -5.59 -12.12 1.29
N ALA A 355 -4.48 -11.77 0.64
CA ALA A 355 -3.44 -12.75 0.28
C ALA A 355 -2.86 -13.46 1.52
N GLU A 356 -2.60 -12.74 2.61
CA GLU A 356 -2.12 -13.36 3.86
C GLU A 356 -3.19 -14.23 4.54
N ASN A 357 -4.46 -13.82 4.50
CA ASN A 357 -5.57 -14.63 5.00
C ASN A 357 -5.81 -15.89 4.17
N ASP A 358 -5.65 -15.81 2.85
CA ASP A 358 -5.79 -16.95 1.94
C ASP A 358 -4.69 -18.00 2.23
N LYS A 359 -3.44 -17.58 2.42
CA LYS A 359 -2.33 -18.44 2.88
C LYS A 359 -2.63 -19.13 4.21
N LYS A 360 -3.15 -18.39 5.19
CA LYS A 360 -3.52 -18.96 6.50
C LYS A 360 -4.66 -19.97 6.37
N LYS A 361 -5.64 -19.70 5.50
CA LYS A 361 -6.75 -20.61 5.23
C LYS A 361 -6.26 -21.90 4.58
N GLU A 362 -5.38 -21.80 3.58
CA GLU A 362 -4.76 -22.95 2.92
C GLU A 362 -4.01 -23.83 3.94
N TYR A 363 -3.22 -23.23 4.82
CA TYR A 363 -2.55 -23.93 5.92
C TYR A 363 -3.54 -24.69 6.82
N GLU A 364 -4.61 -24.03 7.26
CA GLU A 364 -5.60 -24.66 8.15
C GLU A 364 -6.37 -25.79 7.45
N GLU A 365 -6.71 -25.63 6.17
CA GLU A 365 -7.36 -26.68 5.38
C GLU A 365 -6.45 -27.92 5.25
N PHE A 366 -5.18 -27.70 4.92
CA PHE A 366 -4.19 -28.77 4.77
C PHE A 366 -3.92 -29.49 6.10
N LYS A 367 -3.65 -28.72 7.16
CA LYS A 367 -3.41 -29.22 8.52
C LYS A 367 -4.56 -30.09 9.03
N ASN A 368 -5.79 -29.75 8.64
CA ASN A 368 -6.98 -30.49 9.03
C ASN A 368 -7.35 -31.65 8.10
N SER A 369 -6.65 -31.80 6.97
CA SER A 369 -6.91 -32.85 5.98
C SER A 369 -6.75 -34.26 6.57
N LYS A 370 -7.55 -35.20 6.06
CA LYS A 370 -7.45 -36.62 6.43
C LYS A 370 -6.06 -37.18 6.12
N LYS A 371 -5.48 -36.78 4.98
CA LYS A 371 -4.17 -37.23 4.49
C LYS A 371 -3.05 -36.81 5.44
N TYR A 372 -3.02 -35.53 5.85
CA TYR A 372 -2.01 -35.06 6.80
C TYR A 372 -2.16 -35.69 8.20
N LYS A 373 -3.40 -35.85 8.69
CA LYS A 373 -3.67 -36.55 9.97
C LYS A 373 -3.23 -38.01 9.94
N TRP A 374 -3.49 -38.70 8.83
CA TRP A 374 -3.01 -40.06 8.59
C TRP A 374 -1.48 -40.13 8.59
N TYR A 375 -0.81 -39.22 7.88
CA TYR A 375 0.66 -39.11 7.88
C TYR A 375 1.22 -38.90 9.29
N LEU A 376 0.66 -37.96 10.06
CA LEU A 376 1.08 -37.72 11.44
C LEU A 376 0.91 -38.94 12.33
N GLY A 377 -0.13 -39.74 12.11
CA GLY A 377 -0.35 -40.99 12.84
C GLY A 377 0.65 -42.11 12.50
N LEU A 378 1.27 -42.06 11.31
CA LEU A 378 2.15 -43.12 10.81
C LEU A 378 3.63 -42.77 10.77
N LYS A 379 4.00 -41.49 10.65
CA LYS A 379 5.39 -41.04 10.43
C LYS A 379 6.37 -41.56 11.49
N ASP A 380 5.89 -41.68 12.73
CA ASP A 380 6.66 -42.14 13.90
C ASP A 380 6.17 -43.51 14.41
N SER A 381 5.37 -44.22 13.61
CA SER A 381 4.81 -45.53 13.98
C SER A 381 5.80 -46.66 13.72
N ASN A 382 5.77 -47.67 14.61
CA ASN A 382 6.49 -48.95 14.45
C ASN A 382 5.77 -49.94 13.52
N LYS A 383 4.63 -49.57 12.93
CA LYS A 383 3.80 -50.43 12.07
C LYS A 383 4.58 -51.07 10.92
N PHE A 384 5.62 -50.41 10.42
CA PHE A 384 6.40 -50.84 9.27
C PHE A 384 7.78 -51.40 9.65
N ASP A 385 8.07 -51.59 10.94
CA ASP A 385 9.41 -52.00 11.39
C ASP A 385 9.78 -53.39 10.86
N GLU A 386 8.82 -54.33 10.84
CA GLU A 386 9.03 -55.65 10.24
C GLU A 386 9.34 -55.58 8.74
N LEU A 387 8.78 -54.62 7.99
CA LEU A 387 9.14 -54.43 6.58
C LEU A 387 10.55 -53.86 6.43
N LYS A 388 10.92 -52.90 7.28
CA LYS A 388 12.25 -52.26 7.25
C LYS A 388 13.37 -53.20 7.70
N LYS A 389 13.02 -54.20 8.53
CA LYS A 389 13.95 -55.18 9.10
C LYS A 389 14.57 -56.08 8.04
N TRP A 390 13.85 -56.43 6.98
CA TRP A 390 14.27 -57.49 6.06
C TRP A 390 14.69 -56.94 4.71
N LYS A 391 15.97 -57.13 4.35
CA LYS A 391 16.47 -56.90 3.00
C LYS A 391 16.42 -58.20 2.19
N LEU A 392 15.71 -58.20 1.08
CA LEU A 392 15.71 -59.32 0.14
C LEU A 392 17.11 -59.53 -0.46
N VAL A 393 17.63 -60.76 -0.40
CA VAL A 393 18.97 -61.12 -0.90
C VAL A 393 18.96 -62.25 -1.93
N PHE A 394 17.91 -63.04 -1.99
CA PHE A 394 17.71 -64.04 -3.03
C PHE A 394 16.21 -64.29 -3.20
N GLU A 395 15.76 -64.42 -4.44
CA GLU A 395 14.40 -64.84 -4.75
C GLU A 395 14.33 -65.62 -6.06
N ASP A 396 13.31 -66.46 -6.15
CA ASP A 396 12.84 -67.04 -7.40
C ASP A 396 11.31 -67.20 -7.34
N ASP A 397 10.63 -66.65 -8.35
CA ASP A 397 9.18 -66.73 -8.57
C ASP A 397 8.83 -67.71 -9.70
N PHE A 398 9.84 -68.32 -10.33
CA PHE A 398 9.70 -69.30 -11.39
C PHE A 398 8.89 -68.83 -12.62
N GLU A 399 8.78 -67.50 -12.84
CA GLU A 399 7.96 -66.94 -13.93
C GLU A 399 8.55 -67.20 -15.33
N ASN A 400 9.86 -67.47 -15.42
CA ASN A 400 10.59 -67.61 -16.69
C ASN A 400 10.27 -68.91 -17.49
N GLY A 401 9.36 -69.77 -16.98
CA GLY A 401 8.91 -70.99 -17.66
C GLY A 401 9.94 -72.14 -17.74
N LYS A 402 11.16 -71.93 -17.25
CA LYS A 402 12.23 -72.93 -17.13
C LYS A 402 13.07 -72.67 -15.88
N LEU A 403 13.70 -73.70 -15.32
CA LEU A 403 14.55 -73.55 -14.15
C LEU A 403 15.77 -72.68 -14.48
N ASP A 404 16.02 -71.67 -13.64
CA ASP A 404 17.20 -70.82 -13.74
C ASP A 404 18.43 -71.58 -13.25
N MET A 405 19.23 -72.11 -14.18
CA MET A 405 20.43 -72.89 -13.87
C MET A 405 21.58 -72.03 -13.32
N GLU A 406 21.48 -70.69 -13.34
CA GLU A 406 22.42 -69.82 -12.61
C GLU A 406 22.09 -69.80 -11.11
N LYS A 407 20.81 -69.96 -10.77
CA LYS A 407 20.34 -70.04 -9.38
C LYS A 407 20.29 -71.47 -8.84
N TRP A 408 20.17 -72.48 -9.69
CA TRP A 408 19.84 -73.83 -9.25
C TRP A 408 20.70 -74.92 -9.89
N ILE A 409 21.10 -75.91 -9.09
CA ILE A 409 21.62 -77.20 -9.55
C ILE A 409 20.58 -78.30 -9.32
N THR A 410 20.51 -79.28 -10.21
CA THR A 410 19.48 -80.33 -10.21
C THR A 410 19.93 -81.67 -9.60
N ARG A 411 21.04 -81.63 -8.86
CA ARG A 411 21.72 -82.78 -8.26
C ARG A 411 22.32 -82.38 -6.91
N TYR A 412 22.65 -83.36 -6.07
CA TYR A 412 23.33 -83.09 -4.80
C TYR A 412 24.70 -82.43 -5.04
N LEU A 413 25.09 -81.49 -4.16
CA LEU A 413 26.36 -80.75 -4.25
C LEU A 413 27.58 -81.67 -4.44
N TRP A 414 27.66 -82.78 -3.71
CA TRP A 414 28.78 -83.72 -3.82
C TRP A 414 28.73 -84.59 -5.08
N GLY A 415 27.55 -84.85 -5.62
CA GLY A 415 27.41 -85.51 -6.92
C GLY A 415 27.93 -84.61 -8.03
N ASP A 416 27.56 -83.33 -7.96
CA ASP A 416 28.09 -82.30 -8.83
C ASP A 416 29.62 -82.17 -8.73
N LYS A 417 30.16 -82.00 -7.51
CA LYS A 417 31.60 -81.78 -7.30
C LYS A 417 32.48 -82.99 -7.61
N LEU A 418 32.05 -84.21 -7.27
CA LEU A 418 32.92 -85.39 -7.32
C LEU A 418 32.82 -86.17 -8.62
N ILE A 419 31.62 -86.26 -9.20
CA ILE A 419 31.36 -87.13 -10.35
C ILE A 419 30.65 -86.42 -11.50
N ASN A 420 30.33 -85.13 -11.34
CA ASN A 420 29.53 -84.34 -12.29
C ASN A 420 28.25 -85.09 -12.73
N ASP A 421 27.61 -85.79 -11.78
CA ASP A 421 26.45 -86.64 -12.02
C ASP A 421 25.60 -86.77 -10.75
N SER A 422 24.37 -87.23 -10.89
CA SER A 422 23.46 -87.50 -9.78
C SER A 422 23.77 -88.82 -9.08
N TYR A 423 23.45 -88.87 -7.79
CA TYR A 423 23.45 -90.11 -7.01
C TYR A 423 22.28 -90.12 -6.02
N ALA A 424 21.85 -91.31 -5.61
CA ALA A 424 20.89 -91.51 -4.53
C ALA A 424 21.58 -92.00 -3.26
N PHE A 425 20.97 -91.78 -2.09
CA PHE A 425 21.45 -92.39 -0.84
C PHE A 425 21.07 -93.88 -0.79
N GLU A 426 21.81 -94.68 -0.02
CA GLU A 426 21.64 -96.14 0.05
C GLU A 426 20.21 -96.61 0.34
N HIS A 427 19.46 -95.85 1.14
CA HIS A 427 18.09 -96.18 1.52
C HIS A 427 17.02 -95.63 0.57
N ASP A 428 17.40 -94.75 -0.37
CA ASP A 428 16.47 -94.17 -1.32
C ASP A 428 16.10 -95.18 -2.42
N LYS A 429 14.82 -95.23 -2.75
CA LYS A 429 14.27 -96.06 -3.83
C LYS A 429 13.96 -95.28 -5.10
N ALA A 430 14.11 -93.95 -5.06
CA ALA A 430 13.95 -93.07 -6.21
C ALA A 430 15.28 -92.41 -6.58
N PHE A 431 15.60 -92.36 -7.87
CA PHE A 431 16.82 -91.72 -8.36
C PHE A 431 16.58 -90.25 -8.73
N PRO A 432 17.40 -89.29 -8.23
CA PRO A 432 17.32 -87.90 -8.65
C PRO A 432 17.81 -87.76 -10.10
N SER A 433 16.90 -87.50 -11.03
CA SER A 433 17.12 -87.66 -12.47
C SER A 433 17.80 -86.48 -13.17
N ASP A 434 18.54 -85.66 -12.40
CA ASP A 434 19.26 -84.48 -12.90
C ASP A 434 18.40 -83.57 -13.79
N GLY A 435 17.29 -83.08 -13.23
CA GLY A 435 16.44 -82.09 -13.87
C GLY A 435 15.29 -82.66 -14.71
N LYS A 436 15.32 -83.94 -15.12
CA LYS A 436 14.21 -84.54 -15.90
C LYS A 436 12.89 -84.61 -15.13
N ASN A 437 12.97 -84.63 -13.79
CA ASN A 437 11.82 -84.62 -12.88
C ASN A 437 11.54 -83.22 -12.30
N ILE A 438 12.09 -82.18 -12.92
CA ILE A 438 11.79 -80.78 -12.62
C ILE A 438 10.94 -80.22 -13.75
N GLU A 439 9.78 -79.68 -13.39
CA GLU A 439 8.86 -79.02 -14.32
C GLU A 439 8.58 -77.61 -13.84
N ILE A 440 8.46 -76.66 -14.76
CA ILE A 440 7.94 -75.33 -14.46
C ILE A 440 6.66 -75.13 -15.27
N SER A 441 5.57 -74.84 -14.57
CA SER A 441 4.28 -74.53 -15.19
C SER A 441 3.50 -73.59 -14.29
N ASN A 442 2.81 -72.61 -14.88
CA ASN A 442 2.03 -71.59 -14.16
C ASN A 442 2.85 -70.86 -13.07
N SER A 443 4.09 -70.46 -13.40
CA SER A 443 5.01 -69.81 -12.45
C SER A 443 5.23 -70.63 -11.17
N THR A 444 5.28 -71.95 -11.29
CA THR A 444 5.47 -72.85 -10.16
C THR A 444 6.48 -73.92 -10.53
N LEU A 445 7.51 -74.06 -9.69
CA LEU A 445 8.46 -75.16 -9.73
C LEU A 445 7.79 -76.43 -9.22
N LYS A 446 7.87 -77.53 -9.96
CA LYS A 446 7.35 -78.85 -9.57
C LYS A 446 8.48 -79.87 -9.52
N ILE A 447 8.64 -80.47 -8.35
CA ILE A 447 9.52 -81.61 -8.12
C ILE A 447 8.68 -82.87 -8.19
N VAL A 448 8.77 -83.60 -9.30
CA VAL A 448 7.86 -84.71 -9.62
C VAL A 448 8.51 -86.05 -9.29
N THR A 449 7.83 -86.89 -8.52
CA THR A 449 8.24 -88.27 -8.27
C THR A 449 7.39 -89.21 -9.12
N ARG A 450 8.03 -90.07 -9.92
CA ARG A 450 7.39 -90.93 -10.93
C ARG A 450 7.76 -92.40 -10.72
N LYS A 451 6.88 -93.30 -11.15
CA LYS A 451 7.21 -94.72 -11.35
C LYS A 451 7.81 -94.87 -12.74
N GLU A 452 9.13 -94.93 -12.77
CA GLU A 452 9.93 -94.91 -14.00
C GLU A 452 11.24 -95.64 -13.71
N LYS A 453 11.53 -96.68 -14.51
CA LYS A 453 12.76 -97.44 -14.38
C LYS A 453 13.93 -96.62 -14.92
N THR A 454 15.00 -96.55 -14.15
CA THR A 454 16.27 -95.94 -14.60
C THR A 454 17.46 -96.66 -13.96
N GLU A 455 18.60 -96.60 -14.61
CA GLU A 455 19.89 -96.88 -14.00
C GLU A 455 20.47 -95.58 -13.42
N GLY A 456 21.14 -95.66 -12.27
CA GLY A 456 21.77 -94.53 -11.62
C GLY A 456 22.84 -94.97 -10.63
N LYS A 457 23.45 -94.03 -9.92
CA LYS A 457 24.47 -94.32 -8.89
C LYS A 457 23.89 -94.21 -7.49
N VAL A 458 24.32 -95.09 -6.61
CA VAL A 458 24.04 -95.04 -5.18
C VAL A 458 25.34 -94.83 -4.41
N TRP A 459 25.33 -93.91 -3.44
CA TRP A 459 26.46 -93.76 -2.52
C TRP A 459 26.36 -94.83 -1.41
N LYS A 460 27.26 -95.81 -1.44
CA LYS A 460 27.34 -96.92 -0.49
C LYS A 460 28.68 -96.93 0.22
N GLN A 461 28.69 -96.88 1.54
CA GLN A 461 29.93 -97.03 2.30
C GLN A 461 30.29 -98.53 2.45
N PRO A 462 31.57 -98.93 2.34
CA PRO A 462 32.74 -98.11 1.99
C PRO A 462 33.02 -98.00 0.47
N PHE A 463 32.18 -98.58 -0.39
CA PHE A 463 32.41 -98.76 -1.84
C PHE A 463 32.34 -97.49 -2.70
N GLY A 464 31.82 -96.39 -2.17
CA GLY A 464 31.63 -95.14 -2.90
C GLY A 464 30.40 -95.18 -3.82
N PHE A 465 30.53 -94.66 -5.04
CA PHE A 465 29.42 -94.62 -6.02
C PHE A 465 29.30 -95.94 -6.79
N VAL A 466 28.19 -96.65 -6.62
CA VAL A 466 27.93 -97.95 -7.27
C VAL A 466 26.73 -97.84 -8.20
N PRO A 467 26.75 -98.37 -9.43
CA PRO A 467 25.57 -98.46 -10.28
C PRO A 467 24.45 -99.29 -9.64
N GLN A 468 23.20 -98.85 -9.79
CA GLN A 468 22.02 -99.52 -9.29
C GLN A 468 20.81 -99.20 -10.16
N GLU A 469 19.93 -100.18 -10.37
CA GLU A 469 18.61 -99.96 -10.96
C GLU A 469 17.64 -99.37 -9.93
N PHE A 470 16.84 -98.41 -10.36
CA PHE A 470 15.78 -97.78 -9.59
C PHE A 470 14.44 -97.96 -10.30
N GLU A 471 13.40 -98.24 -9.53
CA GLU A 471 12.01 -98.39 -10.02
C GLU A 471 11.26 -97.04 -10.08
N TYR A 472 11.87 -95.99 -9.52
CA TYR A 472 11.28 -94.66 -9.40
C TYR A 472 12.32 -93.57 -9.71
N THR A 473 11.84 -92.45 -10.24
CA THR A 473 12.62 -91.23 -10.48
C THR A 473 12.05 -90.08 -9.64
N THR A 474 12.90 -89.12 -9.28
CA THR A 474 12.50 -87.94 -8.51
C THR A 474 13.29 -86.72 -8.94
N GLY A 475 12.81 -85.53 -8.58
CA GLY A 475 13.52 -84.29 -8.78
C GLY A 475 14.26 -83.85 -7.52
N LEU A 476 15.30 -83.06 -7.73
CA LEU A 476 16.00 -82.31 -6.71
C LEU A 476 16.44 -80.98 -7.32
N THR A 477 16.37 -79.91 -6.53
CA THR A 477 17.04 -78.66 -6.87
C THR A 477 17.68 -78.02 -5.64
N SER A 478 18.79 -77.32 -5.84
CA SER A 478 19.54 -76.70 -4.75
C SER A 478 20.27 -75.42 -5.18
N THR A 479 20.42 -74.48 -4.26
CA THR A 479 21.19 -73.25 -4.46
C THR A 479 22.68 -73.41 -4.16
N ALA A 480 23.19 -74.64 -3.98
CA ALA A 480 24.52 -74.88 -3.42
C ALA A 480 25.70 -74.20 -4.14
N LYS A 481 25.54 -73.84 -5.42
CA LYS A 481 26.53 -73.10 -6.22
C LYS A 481 26.31 -71.58 -6.28
N SER A 482 25.10 -71.12 -6.00
CA SER A 482 24.62 -69.79 -6.36
C SER A 482 24.31 -68.92 -5.15
N HIS A 483 23.62 -69.49 -4.16
CA HIS A 483 23.17 -68.79 -2.97
C HIS A 483 23.39 -69.62 -1.71
N ARG A 484 24.08 -69.01 -0.76
CA ARG A 484 24.29 -69.50 0.59
C ARG A 484 24.02 -68.33 1.51
N GLN A 485 23.45 -68.62 2.68
CA GLN A 485 23.27 -67.58 3.67
C GLN A 485 23.62 -68.09 5.05
N LYS A 486 24.09 -67.16 5.88
CA LYS A 486 24.23 -67.31 7.31
C LYS A 486 23.30 -66.30 7.96
N PHE A 487 22.41 -66.81 8.81
CA PHE A 487 21.31 -66.04 9.41
C PHE A 487 20.34 -65.48 8.36
N GLY A 488 19.34 -64.74 8.84
CA GLY A 488 18.30 -64.14 8.03
C GLY A 488 16.97 -64.88 8.12
N LYS A 489 16.14 -64.71 7.10
CA LYS A 489 14.84 -65.36 6.98
C LYS A 489 14.76 -66.08 5.64
N VAL A 490 14.34 -67.33 5.65
CA VAL A 490 14.05 -68.13 4.45
C VAL A 490 12.57 -68.42 4.43
N GLU A 491 11.91 -68.12 3.31
CA GLU A 491 10.48 -68.39 3.10
C GLU A 491 10.29 -69.12 1.77
N ALA A 492 9.42 -70.12 1.76
CA ALA A 492 8.96 -70.75 0.52
C ALA A 492 7.47 -71.05 0.59
N LYS A 493 6.74 -70.73 -0.47
CA LYS A 493 5.33 -71.05 -0.61
C LYS A 493 5.18 -72.39 -1.33
N ILE A 494 4.79 -73.41 -0.59
CA ILE A 494 4.84 -74.80 -1.03
C ILE A 494 3.46 -75.43 -0.93
N LYS A 495 3.06 -76.18 -1.97
CA LYS A 495 1.95 -77.12 -1.95
C LYS A 495 2.47 -78.52 -2.24
N VAL A 496 1.93 -79.51 -1.54
CA VAL A 496 2.31 -80.91 -1.76
C VAL A 496 1.13 -81.70 -2.31
N ASN A 497 1.27 -82.24 -3.53
CA ASN A 497 0.39 -83.29 -4.02
C ASN A 497 0.83 -84.62 -3.40
N TYR A 498 0.24 -84.93 -2.26
CA TYR A 498 0.70 -85.95 -1.33
C TYR A 498 0.40 -87.38 -1.81
N ALA A 499 1.43 -88.24 -1.81
CA ALA A 499 1.30 -89.68 -2.04
C ALA A 499 2.22 -90.48 -1.11
N LYS A 500 1.73 -91.59 -0.57
CA LYS A 500 2.55 -92.48 0.26
C LYS A 500 3.39 -93.43 -0.62
N PRO A 501 4.65 -93.74 -0.24
CA PRO A 501 5.44 -93.21 0.88
C PRO A 501 6.48 -92.15 0.42
N VAL A 502 6.09 -91.21 -0.44
CA VAL A 502 6.98 -90.13 -0.86
C VAL A 502 7.24 -89.19 0.32
N ASN A 503 8.51 -88.86 0.54
CA ASN A 503 8.93 -87.81 1.47
C ASN A 503 9.22 -86.54 0.69
N TYR A 504 8.64 -85.42 1.11
CA TYR A 504 8.85 -84.10 0.52
C TYR A 504 9.66 -83.27 1.51
N ASN A 505 10.77 -82.71 1.04
CA ASN A 505 11.75 -82.06 1.91
C ASN A 505 12.11 -80.69 1.36
N PHE A 506 12.01 -79.69 2.23
CA PHE A 506 12.60 -78.37 2.08
C PHE A 506 13.53 -78.15 3.26
N TRP A 507 14.82 -77.99 2.98
CA TRP A 507 15.86 -78.01 3.99
C TRP A 507 17.05 -77.15 3.59
N MET A 508 17.93 -76.92 4.56
CA MET A 508 19.18 -76.22 4.37
C MET A 508 20.34 -77.09 4.84
N ALA A 509 21.48 -77.02 4.16
CA ALA A 509 22.69 -77.70 4.62
C ALA A 509 23.95 -76.89 4.36
N SER A 510 24.95 -77.09 5.22
CA SER A 510 26.30 -76.59 5.01
C SER A 510 27.01 -77.36 3.91
N GLU A 511 28.17 -76.88 3.48
CA GLU A 511 29.03 -77.60 2.52
C GLU A 511 29.40 -79.02 2.97
N ASN A 512 29.58 -79.24 4.26
CA ASN A 512 29.97 -80.52 4.83
C ASN A 512 28.77 -81.41 5.23
N ASN A 513 27.57 -81.11 4.71
CA ASN A 513 26.27 -81.73 5.04
C ASN A 513 25.73 -81.41 6.45
N LEU A 514 26.59 -81.08 7.42
CA LEU A 514 26.20 -80.64 8.77
C LEU A 514 26.87 -79.29 9.10
N PRO A 515 26.17 -78.32 9.70
CA PRO A 515 24.79 -78.39 10.16
C PRO A 515 23.76 -78.49 9.02
N HIS A 516 22.63 -79.12 9.31
CA HIS A 516 21.49 -79.26 8.41
C HIS A 516 20.20 -78.96 9.18
N VAL A 517 19.35 -78.10 8.60
CA VAL A 517 18.03 -77.75 9.11
C VAL A 517 16.93 -78.22 8.17
N ASP A 518 16.07 -79.12 8.64
CA ASP A 518 14.81 -79.49 7.98
C ASP A 518 13.78 -78.38 8.27
N ILE A 519 13.40 -77.60 7.24
CA ILE A 519 12.36 -76.55 7.36
C ILE A 519 10.97 -77.17 7.22
N LEU A 520 10.81 -78.06 6.25
CA LEU A 520 9.61 -78.87 6.04
C LEU A 520 10.05 -80.28 5.65
N LYS A 521 9.58 -81.26 6.42
CA LYS A 521 9.63 -82.67 6.05
C LYS A 521 8.25 -83.29 6.20
N LEU A 522 7.70 -83.77 5.09
CA LEU A 522 6.38 -84.39 5.03
C LEU A 522 6.52 -85.79 4.46
N GLY A 523 6.14 -86.83 5.22
CA GLY A 523 6.33 -88.22 4.81
C GLY A 523 5.11 -89.10 5.08
N LYS A 524 5.03 -89.70 6.27
CA LYS A 524 4.03 -90.74 6.57
C LYS A 524 2.58 -90.25 6.69
N ASN A 525 2.38 -88.96 6.95
CA ASN A 525 1.06 -88.38 7.17
C ASN A 525 1.02 -86.93 6.64
N LYS A 526 0.07 -86.64 5.75
CA LYS A 526 -0.18 -85.30 5.19
C LYS A 526 -0.55 -84.22 6.23
N SER A 527 -0.87 -84.63 7.45
CA SER A 527 -1.17 -83.73 8.57
C SER A 527 -0.09 -83.66 9.65
N LYS A 528 1.14 -84.09 9.33
CA LYS A 528 2.31 -84.04 10.24
C LYS A 528 3.52 -83.48 9.49
N VAL A 529 3.92 -82.27 9.83
CA VAL A 529 5.15 -81.63 9.34
C VAL A 529 6.25 -81.85 10.37
N ASP A 530 7.27 -82.60 9.98
CA ASP A 530 8.48 -82.80 10.75
C ASP A 530 9.46 -81.63 10.48
N MET A 531 10.13 -81.19 11.54
CA MET A 531 11.21 -80.19 11.51
C MET A 531 12.37 -80.75 12.33
N ALA A 532 13.59 -80.45 11.92
CA ALA A 532 14.77 -80.95 12.62
C ALA A 532 15.98 -80.05 12.45
N LEU A 533 16.87 -80.13 13.44
CA LEU A 533 18.21 -79.59 13.40
C LEU A 533 19.20 -80.74 13.62
N HIS A 534 20.07 -80.95 12.64
CA HIS A 534 21.15 -81.93 12.67
C HIS A 534 22.48 -81.20 12.82
N THR A 535 23.26 -81.58 13.83
CA THR A 535 24.56 -80.96 14.17
C THR A 535 25.59 -82.04 14.55
N GLY A 536 26.83 -81.64 14.79
CA GLY A 536 27.93 -82.56 15.08
C GLY A 536 28.63 -83.06 13.82
N ASN A 537 29.22 -84.25 13.88
CA ASN A 537 30.00 -84.82 12.78
C ASN A 537 29.33 -86.07 12.20
N ILE A 538 29.17 -86.11 10.87
CA ILE A 538 28.53 -87.22 10.15
C ILE A 538 29.34 -88.52 10.20
N THR A 539 30.64 -88.44 10.48
CA THR A 539 31.53 -89.61 10.60
C THR A 539 31.57 -90.21 12.01
N ASP A 540 30.91 -89.57 12.98
CA ASP A 540 30.89 -90.09 14.36
C ASP A 540 30.08 -91.39 14.42
N LYS A 541 30.56 -92.38 15.20
CA LYS A 541 29.88 -93.67 15.37
C LYS A 541 28.46 -93.56 15.92
N LYS A 542 28.17 -92.49 16.68
CA LYS A 542 26.83 -92.19 17.22
C LYS A 542 25.91 -91.49 16.22
N GLY A 543 26.43 -91.05 15.07
CA GLY A 543 25.71 -90.22 14.10
C GLY A 543 25.54 -88.76 14.55
N PRO A 544 24.84 -87.94 13.74
CA PRO A 544 24.60 -86.53 14.05
C PRO A 544 23.68 -86.32 15.25
N ASP A 545 24.01 -85.33 16.08
CA ASP A 545 23.15 -84.87 17.17
C ASP A 545 21.91 -84.19 16.55
N THR A 546 20.73 -84.78 16.78
CA THR A 546 19.49 -84.41 16.11
C THR A 546 18.43 -83.93 17.11
N VAL A 547 17.98 -82.68 16.94
CA VAL A 547 16.80 -82.15 17.63
C VAL A 547 15.62 -82.17 16.68
N LYS A 548 14.50 -82.78 17.07
CA LYS A 548 13.29 -82.90 16.23
C LYS A 548 12.12 -82.16 16.86
N ALA A 549 11.27 -81.61 16.00
CA ALA A 549 9.96 -81.07 16.35
C ALA A 549 8.92 -81.55 15.33
N GLU A 550 7.66 -81.62 15.74
CA GLU A 550 6.54 -81.99 14.88
C GLU A 550 5.43 -80.95 15.04
N PHE A 551 4.91 -80.47 13.91
CA PHE A 551 3.64 -79.75 13.85
C PHE A 551 2.56 -80.67 13.28
N SER A 552 1.41 -80.77 13.95
CA SER A 552 0.32 -81.66 13.54
C SER A 552 -1.05 -81.01 13.65
N GLY A 553 -2.04 -81.61 12.97
CA GLY A 553 -3.44 -81.18 13.03
C GLY A 553 -3.91 -80.30 11.86
N LEU A 554 -3.03 -80.00 10.91
CA LEU A 554 -3.35 -79.30 9.65
C LEU A 554 -2.97 -80.21 8.47
N ASP A 555 -3.91 -80.53 7.59
CA ASP A 555 -3.59 -81.19 6.31
C ASP A 555 -2.90 -80.18 5.37
N VAL A 556 -1.56 -80.25 5.31
CA VAL A 556 -0.74 -79.33 4.52
C VAL A 556 -0.72 -79.66 3.03
N SER A 557 -1.43 -80.70 2.59
CA SER A 557 -1.59 -81.03 1.17
C SER A 557 -2.77 -80.33 0.48
N GLN A 558 -3.68 -79.72 1.25
CA GLN A 558 -4.92 -79.14 0.70
C GLN A 558 -4.69 -77.84 -0.08
N ASP A 559 -3.67 -77.06 0.29
CA ASP A 559 -3.41 -75.74 -0.29
C ASP A 559 -1.91 -75.41 -0.23
N PHE A 560 -1.52 -74.27 -0.81
CA PHE A 560 -0.20 -73.69 -0.59
C PHE A 560 -0.07 -73.17 0.84
N PHE A 561 1.08 -73.38 1.47
CA PHE A 561 1.46 -72.79 2.75
C PHE A 561 2.83 -72.13 2.63
N ILE A 562 3.03 -71.02 3.34
CA ILE A 562 4.32 -70.36 3.46
C ILE A 562 5.06 -70.97 4.64
N TYR A 563 6.16 -71.67 4.35
CA TYR A 563 7.07 -72.23 5.32
C TYR A 563 8.22 -71.26 5.52
N THR A 564 8.41 -70.81 6.76
CA THR A 564 9.43 -69.82 7.11
C THR A 564 10.40 -70.39 8.13
N LEU A 565 11.69 -70.18 7.91
CA LEU A 565 12.74 -70.30 8.91
C LEU A 565 13.34 -68.91 9.16
N GLU A 566 13.13 -68.36 10.35
CA GLU A 566 13.92 -67.22 10.84
C GLU A 566 15.10 -67.74 11.62
N TRP A 567 16.30 -67.40 11.17
CA TRP A 567 17.55 -67.86 11.72
C TRP A 567 18.40 -66.68 12.14
N THR A 568 18.59 -66.54 13.45
CA THR A 568 19.49 -65.54 14.03
C THR A 568 20.70 -66.24 14.65
N LYS A 569 21.67 -65.48 15.15
CA LYS A 569 22.76 -66.05 15.96
C LYS A 569 22.29 -66.71 17.26
N TYR A 570 21.04 -66.47 17.68
CA TYR A 570 20.52 -66.89 18.98
C TYR A 570 19.44 -67.97 18.89
N ASN A 571 18.71 -68.05 17.78
CA ASN A 571 17.61 -69.00 17.64
C ASN A 571 17.29 -69.34 16.17
N LEU A 572 16.59 -70.46 16.01
CA LEU A 572 15.85 -70.84 14.81
C LEU A 572 14.36 -70.82 15.17
N ILE A 573 13.54 -70.15 14.36
CA ILE A 573 12.09 -70.08 14.52
C ILE A 573 11.45 -70.59 13.24
N TRP A 574 10.65 -71.65 13.34
CA TRP A 574 9.86 -72.17 12.23
C TRP A 574 8.47 -71.58 12.29
N LYS A 575 7.96 -71.14 11.14
CA LYS A 575 6.59 -70.66 11.00
C LYS A 575 5.88 -71.32 9.83
N ILE A 576 4.57 -71.48 9.96
CA ILE A 576 3.66 -71.81 8.85
C ILE A 576 2.63 -70.68 8.78
N ASN A 577 2.57 -69.98 7.64
CA ASN A 577 1.70 -68.80 7.44
C ASN A 577 1.80 -67.80 8.61
N ASP A 578 3.04 -67.38 8.92
CA ASP A 578 3.40 -66.44 9.99
C ASP A 578 3.12 -66.89 11.44
N VAL A 579 2.56 -68.09 11.65
CA VAL A 579 2.38 -68.66 12.99
C VAL A 579 3.61 -69.47 13.38
N ILE A 580 4.22 -69.12 14.51
CA ILE A 580 5.36 -69.89 15.07
C ILE A 580 4.88 -71.29 15.44
N VAL A 581 5.50 -72.31 14.83
CA VAL A 581 5.23 -73.72 15.09
C VAL A 581 6.35 -74.42 15.86
N ASN A 582 7.57 -73.88 15.83
CA ASN A 582 8.69 -74.37 16.62
C ASN A 582 9.73 -73.26 16.88
N GLU A 583 10.47 -73.36 17.99
CA GLU A 583 11.62 -72.50 18.29
C GLU A 583 12.75 -73.34 18.91
N GLN A 584 13.98 -73.15 18.42
CA GLN A 584 15.20 -73.77 18.94
C GLN A 584 16.21 -72.70 19.32
N LYS A 585 16.79 -72.80 20.53
CA LYS A 585 17.76 -71.82 21.08
C LYS A 585 19.16 -72.40 21.35
N GLN A 586 19.34 -73.70 21.10
CA GLN A 586 20.61 -74.40 21.35
C GLN A 586 21.18 -74.96 20.04
N ASN A 587 22.51 -75.08 19.98
CA ASN A 587 23.24 -75.60 18.83
C ASN A 587 22.92 -74.87 17.51
N ILE A 588 22.71 -73.56 17.60
CA ILE A 588 22.32 -72.73 16.46
C ILE A 588 23.45 -72.72 15.43
N PRO A 589 23.19 -73.13 14.17
CA PRO A 589 24.19 -73.11 13.09
C PRO A 589 24.90 -71.76 12.98
N GLN A 590 26.23 -71.78 12.83
CA GLN A 590 27.09 -70.59 12.72
C GLN A 590 27.80 -70.47 11.37
N GLU A 591 27.52 -71.39 10.44
CA GLU A 591 28.11 -71.51 9.11
C GLU A 591 27.05 -71.28 8.05
N GLU A 592 27.45 -70.86 6.85
CA GLU A 592 26.53 -70.66 5.74
C GLU A 592 25.91 -71.97 5.26
N MET A 593 24.62 -71.92 4.93
CA MET A 593 23.89 -73.06 4.38
C MET A 593 23.21 -72.69 3.06
N TYR A 594 23.10 -73.66 2.16
CA TYR A 594 22.35 -73.55 0.91
C TYR A 594 20.99 -74.22 1.04
N LEU A 595 20.05 -73.83 0.19
CA LEU A 595 18.70 -74.39 0.15
C LEU A 595 18.66 -75.68 -0.69
N VAL A 596 17.78 -76.60 -0.30
CA VAL A 596 17.46 -77.80 -1.07
C VAL A 596 15.96 -78.05 -1.05
N PHE A 597 15.42 -78.29 -2.24
CA PHE A 597 14.09 -78.84 -2.44
C PHE A 597 14.24 -80.22 -3.07
N SER A 598 13.66 -81.24 -2.44
CA SER A 598 13.84 -82.61 -2.90
C SER A 598 12.70 -83.52 -2.45
N SER A 599 12.38 -84.52 -3.26
CA SER A 599 11.50 -85.61 -2.87
C SER A 599 12.26 -86.94 -2.88
N SER A 600 11.97 -87.82 -1.92
CA SER A 600 12.60 -89.15 -1.83
C SER A 600 11.57 -90.23 -1.53
N ILE A 601 11.94 -91.49 -1.75
CA ILE A 601 11.11 -92.65 -1.39
C ILE A 601 11.91 -93.53 -0.45
N THR A 602 11.45 -93.64 0.79
CA THR A 602 12.02 -94.55 1.79
C THR A 602 10.95 -95.58 2.19
N GLY A 603 11.13 -96.83 1.79
CA GLY A 603 10.18 -97.92 2.07
C GLY A 603 9.53 -98.52 0.82
N LYS A 604 8.55 -99.41 1.01
CA LYS A 604 7.87 -100.14 -0.08
C LYS A 604 6.71 -99.30 -0.64
N VAL A 605 6.66 -99.16 -1.96
CA VAL A 605 5.60 -98.43 -2.70
C VAL A 605 4.90 -99.41 -3.63
N ASP A 606 3.56 -99.34 -3.74
CA ASP A 606 2.81 -100.09 -4.76
C ASP A 606 2.66 -99.30 -6.08
N GLY A 607 2.90 -98.00 -6.04
CA GLY A 607 2.89 -97.06 -7.17
C GLY A 607 1.52 -96.44 -7.43
N SER A 608 0.50 -96.74 -6.62
CA SER A 608 -0.90 -96.36 -6.86
C SER A 608 -1.20 -94.85 -6.76
N GLY A 609 -0.32 -94.07 -6.11
CA GLY A 609 -0.46 -92.62 -5.93
C GLY A 609 0.54 -91.76 -6.71
N LEU A 610 1.31 -92.34 -7.64
CA LEU A 610 2.26 -91.59 -8.49
C LEU A 610 1.64 -91.20 -9.84
N PRO A 611 2.02 -90.07 -10.46
CA PRO A 611 3.06 -89.14 -10.01
C PRO A 611 2.62 -88.27 -8.84
N ALA A 612 3.57 -88.01 -7.94
CA ALA A 612 3.38 -87.09 -6.82
C ALA A 612 4.29 -85.87 -7.01
N SER A 613 3.94 -84.73 -6.41
CA SER A 613 4.72 -83.50 -6.60
C SER A 613 4.85 -82.65 -5.34
N MET A 614 6.00 -82.02 -5.17
CA MET A 614 6.15 -80.82 -4.36
C MET A 614 6.18 -79.63 -5.31
N GLU A 615 5.27 -78.68 -5.10
CA GLU A 615 5.09 -77.49 -5.91
C GLU A 615 5.53 -76.27 -5.11
N VAL A 616 6.47 -75.48 -5.64
CA VAL A 616 7.00 -74.26 -5.02
C VAL A 616 6.60 -73.08 -5.90
N ASP A 617 5.74 -72.22 -5.37
CA ASP A 617 5.25 -71.01 -6.06
C ASP A 617 6.33 -69.93 -6.08
N TRP A 618 6.96 -69.68 -4.92
CA TRP A 618 8.11 -68.80 -4.82
C TRP A 618 8.99 -69.18 -3.64
N VAL A 619 10.25 -68.77 -3.69
CA VAL A 619 11.20 -68.83 -2.59
C VAL A 619 11.85 -67.47 -2.41
N LYS A 620 11.94 -66.99 -1.17
CA LYS A 620 12.52 -65.70 -0.82
C LYS A 620 13.43 -65.82 0.39
N CYS A 621 14.55 -65.15 0.32
CA CYS A 621 15.59 -65.12 1.34
C CYS A 621 15.91 -63.68 1.69
N TYR A 622 15.95 -63.39 2.98
CA TYR A 622 16.15 -62.06 3.52
C TYR A 622 17.30 -62.04 4.52
N GLN A 623 18.01 -60.92 4.59
CA GLN A 623 18.93 -60.58 5.67
C GLN A 623 18.33 -59.49 6.54
N GLU A 624 18.59 -59.58 7.85
CA GLU A 624 18.22 -58.57 8.85
C GLU A 624 19.13 -57.34 8.78
#